data_AF-A0A7N4PKJ7-F1
#
_entry.id   AF-A0A7N4PKJ7-F1
#
_cell.length_a   1.000
_cell.length_b   1.000
_cell.length_c   1.000
_cell.angle_alpha   90.00
_cell.angle_beta   90.00
_cell.angle_gamma   90.00
#
_symmetry.space_group_name_H-M   'P 1'
#
loop_
_entity.id
_entity.type
_entity.pdbx_description
1 polymer ?
#
loop_
_entity_poly.entity_id
_entity_poly.type
_entity_poly.pdbx_seq_one_letter_code
_entity_poly.pdbx_strand_id
1 'polypeptide(L)'
;MVFKRYVEIGRVAYISFGPHAGKLVAIVDVIDQNRALVDGPCSGVRRQAMPFKCMQLTDFVLKFPHSARQKYVRAAWEKEKINTKWKATRWAKKIEARERKAKMTDFDRYKVMKAKKMRNRIIKHEVKKLQKASTQKGSPKKGATQKALASKVSAKKIPAKKAEGQKAPAKKGPAQKGPAQKGPAQKAAAPKAKK
;
A
#
# COMPACT_ATOMS: atom_id res chain seq x y z
N MET A 1 -2.22 22.81 22.96
CA MET A 1 -1.03 22.17 23.54
C MET A 1 -0.12 21.70 22.40
N VAL A 2 1.19 21.96 22.46
CA VAL A 2 2.14 21.73 21.34
C VAL A 2 2.55 20.25 21.21
N PHE A 3 2.75 19.57 22.35
CA PHE A 3 3.07 18.14 22.38
C PHE A 3 1.81 17.29 22.25
N LYS A 4 1.91 16.18 21.50
CA LYS A 4 0.78 15.26 21.22
C LYS A 4 1.00 13.85 21.74
N ARG A 5 2.25 13.46 22.00
CA ARG A 5 2.64 12.14 22.48
C ARG A 5 3.43 12.33 23.76
N TYR A 6 3.02 11.62 24.80
CA TYR A 6 3.58 11.73 26.14
C TYR A 6 4.00 10.36 26.63
N VAL A 7 5.05 10.31 27.46
CA VAL A 7 5.35 9.08 28.20
C VAL A 7 4.24 8.91 29.24
N GLU A 8 3.48 7.83 29.12
CA GLU A 8 2.39 7.50 30.02
C GLU A 8 2.23 5.98 30.09
N ILE A 9 1.60 5.52 31.17
CA ILE A 9 1.34 4.10 31.39
C ILE A 9 0.41 3.59 30.30
N GLY A 10 0.83 2.50 29.65
CA GLY A 10 0.11 1.86 28.56
C GLY A 10 0.41 2.42 27.18
N ARG A 11 1.21 3.49 27.03
CA ARG A 11 1.61 3.96 25.70
C ARG A 11 2.49 2.93 25.00
N VAL A 12 2.15 2.67 23.73
CA VAL A 12 2.94 1.81 22.86
C VAL A 12 4.09 2.61 22.25
N ALA A 13 5.29 2.06 22.30
CA ALA A 13 6.50 2.60 21.71
C ALA A 13 7.11 1.61 20.72
N TYR A 14 7.71 2.14 19.66
CA TYR A 14 8.50 1.40 18.69
C TYR A 14 9.98 1.46 19.07
N ILE A 15 10.66 0.33 19.13
CA ILE A 15 12.09 0.28 19.47
C ILE A 15 12.90 0.57 18.20
N SER A 16 13.65 1.66 18.21
CA SER A 16 14.43 2.12 17.06
C SER A 16 15.77 1.41 16.93
N PHE A 17 16.46 1.13 18.04
CA PHE A 17 17.79 0.50 18.04
C PHE A 17 18.00 -0.34 19.31
N GLY A 18 19.03 -1.18 19.30
CA GLY A 18 19.33 -2.13 20.38
C GLY A 18 18.88 -3.57 20.08
N PRO A 19 18.91 -4.47 21.09
CA PRO A 19 18.68 -5.91 20.88
C PRO A 19 17.25 -6.27 20.46
N HIS A 20 16.32 -5.32 20.58
CA HIS A 20 14.91 -5.49 20.22
C HIS A 20 14.45 -4.50 19.15
N ALA A 21 15.39 -3.97 18.35
CA ALA A 21 15.09 -3.05 17.26
C ALA A 21 13.99 -3.62 16.33
N GLY A 22 13.06 -2.76 15.91
CA GLY A 22 11.95 -3.15 15.05
C GLY A 22 10.71 -3.69 15.78
N LYS A 23 10.79 -3.93 17.09
CA LYS A 23 9.67 -4.45 17.88
C LYS A 23 8.85 -3.33 18.54
N LEU A 24 7.61 -3.64 18.89
CA LEU A 24 6.73 -2.78 19.67
C LEU A 24 6.73 -3.19 21.13
N VAL A 25 6.61 -2.23 22.03
CA VAL A 25 6.46 -2.46 23.47
C VAL A 25 5.42 -1.51 24.06
N ALA A 26 4.82 -1.86 25.19
CA ALA A 26 4.04 -0.94 26.01
C ALA A 26 4.89 -0.48 27.20
N ILE A 27 4.82 0.82 27.52
CA ILE A 27 5.35 1.36 28.77
C ILE A 27 4.43 0.90 29.88
N VAL A 28 4.96 0.13 30.82
CA VAL A 28 4.19 -0.38 31.97
C VAL A 28 4.38 0.55 33.17
N ASP A 29 5.60 1.03 33.34
CA ASP A 29 5.98 1.93 34.42
C ASP A 29 7.16 2.84 34.01
N VAL A 30 7.33 3.97 34.68
CA VAL A 30 8.45 4.90 34.57
C VAL A 30 9.34 4.71 35.80
N ILE A 31 10.57 4.25 35.57
CA ILE A 31 11.52 3.95 36.66
C ILE A 31 12.21 5.24 37.09
N ASP A 32 12.76 5.96 36.12
CA ASP A 32 13.47 7.22 36.31
C ASP A 32 13.27 8.11 35.07
N GLN A 33 13.91 9.28 35.07
CA GLN A 33 13.81 10.24 33.96
C GLN A 33 14.23 9.67 32.59
N ASN A 34 15.11 8.67 32.58
CA ASN A 34 15.74 8.15 31.37
C ASN A 34 15.28 6.74 31.00
N ARG A 35 14.60 6.01 31.89
CA ARG A 35 14.22 4.60 31.73
C ARG A 35 12.78 4.33 32.13
N ALA A 36 12.16 3.43 31.37
CA ALA A 36 10.84 2.85 31.68
C ALA A 36 10.92 1.33 31.83
N LEU A 37 10.03 0.77 32.63
CA LEU A 37 9.71 -0.64 32.59
C LEU A 37 8.78 -0.89 31.40
N VAL A 38 9.22 -1.74 30.48
CA VAL A 38 8.47 -2.04 29.24
C VAL A 38 8.12 -3.51 29.15
N ASP A 39 7.04 -3.82 28.43
CA ASP A 39 6.59 -5.19 28.18
C ASP A 39 6.03 -5.31 26.75
N GLY A 40 6.42 -6.37 26.05
CA GLY A 40 6.01 -6.66 24.67
C GLY A 40 5.55 -8.11 24.52
N PRO A 41 4.42 -8.51 25.16
CA PRO A 41 4.00 -9.91 25.23
C PRO A 41 3.67 -10.53 23.88
N CYS A 42 3.20 -9.73 22.93
CA CYS A 42 2.83 -10.15 21.56
C CYS A 42 3.93 -9.86 20.52
N SER A 43 5.00 -9.16 20.89
CA SER A 43 6.15 -8.82 20.03
C SER A 43 7.41 -9.61 20.37
N GLY A 44 7.38 -10.42 21.43
CA GLY A 44 8.52 -11.21 21.88
C GLY A 44 9.60 -10.37 22.56
N VAL A 45 9.19 -9.30 23.25
CA VAL A 45 10.06 -8.54 24.17
C VAL A 45 9.62 -8.88 25.59
N ARG A 46 10.52 -9.49 26.37
CA ARG A 46 10.25 -9.79 27.77
C ARG A 46 10.21 -8.50 28.59
N ARG A 47 9.53 -8.55 29.74
CA ARG A 47 9.49 -7.43 30.67
C ARG A 47 10.90 -7.07 31.13
N GLN A 48 11.31 -5.84 30.90
CA GLN A 48 12.65 -5.35 31.25
C GLN A 48 12.67 -3.82 31.35
N ALA A 49 13.71 -3.28 31.98
CA ALA A 49 13.99 -1.85 31.95
C ALA A 49 14.54 -1.45 30.57
N MET A 50 14.08 -0.33 30.03
CA MET A 50 14.53 0.17 28.73
C MET A 50 14.67 1.70 28.72
N PRO A 51 15.77 2.26 28.19
CA PRO A 51 15.93 3.71 28.08
C PRO A 51 14.94 4.36 27.11
N PHE A 52 14.46 5.58 27.41
CA PHE A 52 13.59 6.33 26.51
C PHE A 52 14.26 6.67 25.18
N LYS A 53 15.59 6.84 25.17
CA LYS A 53 16.35 7.18 23.96
C LYS A 53 16.24 6.14 22.84
N CYS A 54 16.06 4.86 23.18
CA CYS A 54 16.00 3.79 22.16
C CYS A 54 14.59 3.52 21.65
N MET A 55 13.57 4.19 22.19
CA MET A 55 12.18 3.99 21.80
C MET A 55 11.55 5.28 21.25
N GLN A 56 10.63 5.11 20.30
CA GLN A 56 9.88 6.19 19.66
C GLN A 56 8.41 6.01 19.98
N LEU A 57 7.81 7.01 20.63
CA LEU A 57 6.40 6.94 21.03
C LEU A 57 5.49 6.87 19.81
N THR A 58 4.51 5.97 19.86
CA THR A 58 3.44 5.86 18.86
C THR A 58 2.17 6.57 19.35
N ASP A 59 1.14 6.62 18.50
CA ASP A 59 -0.17 7.20 18.85
C ASP A 59 -1.05 6.23 19.66
N PHE A 60 -0.65 4.97 19.80
CA PHE A 60 -1.46 3.96 20.48
C PHE A 60 -1.25 3.97 21.98
N VAL A 61 -2.35 3.92 22.73
CA VAL A 61 -2.37 3.87 24.19
C VAL A 61 -3.27 2.72 24.62
N LEU A 62 -2.72 1.82 25.42
CA LEU A 62 -3.44 0.72 26.06
C LEU A 62 -3.90 1.15 27.44
N LYS A 63 -5.10 0.72 27.85
CA LYS A 63 -5.62 1.02 29.19
C LYS A 63 -5.39 -0.16 30.12
N PHE A 64 -4.47 0.00 31.08
CA PHE A 64 -4.22 -0.94 32.18
C PHE A 64 -3.59 -0.19 33.37
N PRO A 65 -3.69 -0.69 34.61
CA PRO A 65 -3.14 0.00 35.78
C PRO A 65 -1.61 0.01 35.78
N HIS A 66 -1.03 1.01 36.44
CA HIS A 66 0.40 1.09 36.70
C HIS A 66 0.95 -0.25 37.26
N SER A 67 2.10 -0.69 36.75
CA SER A 67 2.76 -1.93 37.19
C SER A 67 1.93 -3.22 37.03
N ALA A 68 0.93 -3.24 36.13
CA ALA A 68 0.14 -4.44 35.82
C ALA A 68 1.01 -5.65 35.42
N ARG A 69 0.57 -6.86 35.79
CA ARG A 69 1.22 -8.13 35.37
C ARG A 69 1.06 -8.37 33.86
N GLN A 70 1.98 -9.13 33.28
CA GLN A 70 2.05 -9.38 31.82
C GLN A 70 0.76 -9.95 31.23
N LYS A 71 0.00 -10.74 32.00
CA LYS A 71 -1.31 -11.28 31.60
C LYS A 71 -2.30 -10.16 31.19
N TYR A 72 -2.37 -9.09 31.97
CA TYR A 72 -3.28 -7.97 31.70
C TYR A 72 -2.80 -7.11 30.52
N VAL A 73 -1.47 -6.91 30.41
CA VAL A 73 -0.87 -6.20 29.28
C VAL A 73 -1.15 -6.95 27.97
N ARG A 74 -1.00 -8.28 27.95
CA ARG A 74 -1.32 -9.14 26.80
C ARG A 74 -2.80 -9.01 26.42
N ALA A 75 -3.70 -9.14 27.40
CA ALA A 75 -5.14 -9.03 27.17
C ALA A 75 -5.52 -7.66 26.58
N ALA A 76 -4.96 -6.56 27.09
CA ALA A 76 -5.19 -5.22 26.56
C ALA A 76 -4.63 -5.06 25.13
N TRP A 77 -3.45 -5.61 24.87
CA TRP A 77 -2.79 -5.56 23.55
C TRP A 77 -3.60 -6.27 22.46
N GLU A 78 -4.13 -7.46 22.80
CA GLU A 78 -4.94 -8.28 21.89
C GLU A 78 -6.34 -7.68 21.70
N LYS A 79 -6.97 -7.19 22.78
CA LYS A 79 -8.26 -6.49 22.73
C LYS A 79 -8.22 -5.31 21.77
N GLU A 80 -7.17 -4.51 21.82
CA GLU A 80 -6.99 -3.34 20.96
C GLU A 80 -6.42 -3.67 19.57
N LYS A 81 -6.06 -4.94 19.31
CA LYS A 81 -5.50 -5.42 18.04
C LYS A 81 -4.33 -4.55 17.53
N ILE A 82 -3.41 -4.20 18.44
CA ILE A 82 -2.32 -3.25 18.17
C ILE A 82 -1.45 -3.69 16.99
N ASN A 83 -1.15 -4.99 16.85
CA ASN A 83 -0.32 -5.48 15.74
C ASN A 83 -0.96 -5.21 14.38
N THR A 84 -2.28 -5.38 14.27
CA THR A 84 -3.03 -5.11 13.04
C THR A 84 -3.08 -3.61 12.76
N LYS A 85 -3.41 -2.80 13.78
CA LYS A 85 -3.42 -1.34 13.67
C LYS A 85 -2.05 -0.79 13.26
N TRP A 86 -0.97 -1.28 13.88
CA TRP A 86 0.40 -0.90 13.54
C TRP A 86 0.73 -1.21 12.08
N LYS A 87 0.49 -2.45 11.62
CA LYS A 87 0.74 -2.86 10.22
C LYS A 87 -0.03 -2.00 9.21
N ALA A 88 -1.22 -1.52 9.56
CA ALA A 88 -2.01 -0.65 8.70
C ALA A 88 -1.42 0.78 8.58
N THR A 89 -0.65 1.24 9.56
CA THR A 89 -0.08 2.60 9.57
C THR A 89 0.86 2.85 8.39
N ARG A 90 0.90 4.11 7.94
CA ARG A 90 1.90 4.55 6.95
C ARG A 90 3.33 4.36 7.44
N TRP A 91 3.56 4.43 8.74
CA TRP A 91 4.88 4.25 9.32
C TRP A 91 5.36 2.81 9.16
N ALA A 92 4.57 1.82 9.58
CA ALA A 92 4.92 0.41 9.40
C ALA A 92 5.10 0.05 7.92
N LYS A 93 4.21 0.53 7.04
CA LYS A 93 4.32 0.32 5.58
C LYS A 93 5.63 0.89 5.00
N LYS A 94 6.12 2.01 5.52
CA LYS A 94 7.43 2.58 5.10
C LYS A 94 8.60 1.72 5.56
N ILE A 95 8.53 1.18 6.79
CA ILE A 95 9.56 0.26 7.31
C ILE A 95 9.61 -0.99 6.43
N GLU A 96 8.46 -1.61 6.20
CA GLU A 96 8.33 -2.80 5.34
C GLU A 96 8.82 -2.52 3.90
N ALA A 97 8.46 -1.39 3.31
CA ALA A 97 8.93 -1.00 1.98
C ALA A 97 10.46 -0.83 1.93
N ARG A 98 11.07 -0.31 3.00
CA ARG A 98 12.53 -0.19 3.12
C ARG A 98 13.19 -1.57 3.16
N GLU A 99 12.65 -2.48 3.97
CA GLU A 99 13.15 -3.86 4.05
C GLU A 99 13.00 -4.62 2.74
N ARG A 100 11.84 -4.51 2.07
CA ARG A 100 11.62 -5.09 0.73
C ARG A 100 12.60 -4.55 -0.30
N LYS A 101 12.92 -3.26 -0.25
CA LYS A 101 13.92 -2.66 -1.14
C LYS A 101 15.32 -3.18 -0.85
N ALA A 102 15.68 -3.37 0.42
CA ALA A 102 16.98 -3.92 0.80
C ALA A 102 17.14 -5.39 0.36
N LYS A 103 16.05 -6.18 0.41
CA LYS A 103 15.99 -7.59 -0.01
C LYS A 103 15.81 -7.80 -1.53
N MET A 104 15.75 -6.73 -2.32
CA MET A 104 15.43 -6.81 -3.74
C MET A 104 16.56 -7.45 -4.54
N THR A 105 16.24 -8.48 -5.31
CA THR A 105 17.19 -9.19 -6.17
C THR A 105 17.56 -8.35 -7.40
N ASP A 106 18.66 -8.71 -8.07
CA ASP A 106 19.10 -7.99 -9.26
C ASP A 106 18.07 -8.03 -10.40
N PHE A 107 17.46 -9.19 -10.64
CA PHE A 107 16.40 -9.35 -11.63
C PHE A 107 15.17 -8.48 -11.29
N ASP A 108 14.82 -8.34 -10.01
CA ASP A 108 13.76 -7.43 -9.57
C ASP A 108 14.13 -5.96 -9.82
N ARG A 109 15.39 -5.57 -9.60
CA ARG A 109 15.87 -4.21 -9.93
C ARG A 109 15.72 -3.91 -11.42
N TYR A 110 16.03 -4.86 -12.30
CA TYR A 110 15.83 -4.70 -13.73
C TYR A 110 14.36 -4.49 -14.10
N LYS A 111 13.45 -5.31 -13.57
CA LYS A 111 11.99 -5.16 -13.77
C LYS A 111 11.49 -3.80 -13.29
N VAL A 112 11.89 -3.39 -12.09
CA VAL A 112 11.54 -2.08 -11.51
C VAL A 112 12.07 -0.94 -12.37
N MET A 113 13.30 -1.03 -12.88
CA MET A 113 13.89 0.00 -13.75
C MET A 113 13.08 0.19 -15.03
N LYS A 114 12.73 -0.89 -15.74
CA LYS A 114 11.95 -0.82 -16.97
C LYS A 114 10.55 -0.25 -16.74
N ALA A 115 9.84 -0.73 -15.71
CA ALA A 115 8.52 -0.22 -15.34
C ALA A 115 8.56 1.27 -14.95
N LYS A 116 9.57 1.68 -14.16
CA LYS A 116 9.76 3.06 -13.72
C LYS A 116 10.07 4.00 -14.90
N LYS A 117 10.86 3.55 -15.88
CA LYS A 117 11.17 4.33 -17.09
C LYS A 117 9.90 4.64 -17.89
N MET A 118 9.03 3.65 -18.11
CA MET A 118 7.76 3.86 -18.82
C MET A 118 6.82 4.80 -18.05
N ARG A 119 6.62 4.55 -16.75
CA ARG A 119 5.78 5.41 -15.89
C ARG A 119 6.23 6.87 -15.92
N ASN A 120 7.54 7.11 -15.79
CA ASN A 120 8.08 8.46 -15.78
C ASN A 120 7.91 9.18 -17.13
N ARG A 121 7.97 8.44 -18.26
CA ARG A 121 7.71 9.00 -19.58
C ARG A 121 6.26 9.49 -19.70
N ILE A 122 5.29 8.68 -19.28
CA ILE A 122 3.86 9.04 -19.30
C ILE A 122 3.62 10.28 -18.44
N ILE A 123 4.12 10.28 -17.19
CA ILE A 123 3.97 11.42 -16.27
C ILE A 123 4.61 12.68 -16.88
N LYS A 124 5.79 12.59 -17.48
CA LYS A 124 6.47 13.73 -18.11
C LYS A 124 5.65 14.35 -19.24
N HIS A 125 5.04 13.52 -20.09
CA HIS A 125 4.17 14.01 -21.16
C HIS A 125 2.93 14.72 -20.61
N GLU A 126 2.29 14.12 -19.60
CA GLU A 126 1.05 14.68 -19.02
C GLU A 126 1.31 15.98 -18.26
N VAL A 127 2.37 16.03 -17.45
CA VAL A 127 2.81 17.26 -16.77
C VAL A 127 3.12 18.36 -17.77
N LYS A 128 3.77 18.04 -18.90
CA LYS A 128 4.05 19.04 -19.96
C LYS A 128 2.78 19.59 -20.59
N LYS A 129 1.74 18.78 -20.78
CA LYS A 129 0.43 19.27 -21.27
C LYS A 129 -0.24 20.19 -20.25
N LEU A 130 -0.26 19.79 -18.98
CA LEU A 130 -0.82 20.60 -17.89
C LEU A 130 -0.10 21.95 -17.78
N GLN A 131 1.23 21.97 -17.87
CA GLN A 131 2.03 23.19 -17.85
C GLN A 131 1.69 24.12 -19.04
N LYS A 132 1.60 23.59 -20.26
CA LYS A 132 1.20 24.38 -21.43
C LYS A 132 -0.19 25.00 -21.26
N ALA A 133 -1.15 24.23 -20.75
CA ALA A 133 -2.50 24.70 -20.49
C ALA A 133 -2.54 25.78 -19.38
N SER A 134 -1.74 25.64 -18.32
CA SER A 134 -1.64 26.68 -17.28
C SER A 134 -0.98 27.97 -17.79
N THR A 135 0.05 27.86 -18.64
CA THR A 135 0.71 29.04 -19.22
C THR A 135 -0.22 29.80 -20.15
N GLN A 136 -1.05 29.11 -20.96
CA GLN A 136 -2.04 29.75 -21.83
C GLN A 136 -3.19 30.44 -21.08
N LYS A 137 -3.50 30.02 -19.84
CA LYS A 137 -4.48 30.71 -18.98
C LYS A 137 -3.93 31.96 -18.29
N GLY A 138 -2.60 32.10 -18.16
CA GLY A 138 -1.94 33.24 -17.50
C GLY A 138 -1.54 34.37 -18.46
N SER A 139 -1.54 34.14 -19.77
CA SER A 139 -1.30 35.17 -20.79
C SER A 139 -2.60 35.91 -21.14
N PRO A 140 -2.67 37.26 -21.09
CA PRO A 140 -3.84 37.99 -21.57
C PRO A 140 -4.00 37.69 -23.07
N LYS A 141 -5.21 37.25 -23.47
CA LYS A 141 -5.57 37.02 -24.87
C LYS A 141 -5.25 38.28 -25.70
N LYS A 142 -4.19 38.26 -26.50
CA LYS A 142 -4.11 39.11 -27.70
C LYS A 142 -4.95 38.45 -28.78
N GLY A 143 -5.97 39.18 -29.22
CA GLY A 143 -6.98 38.74 -30.17
C GLY A 143 -6.40 38.39 -31.54
N ALA A 144 -7.02 37.39 -32.18
CA ALA A 144 -6.97 37.21 -33.61
C ALA A 144 -8.41 37.34 -34.13
N THR A 145 -8.66 38.49 -34.73
CA THR A 145 -9.89 38.92 -35.39
C THR A 145 -10.15 38.11 -36.66
N GLN A 146 -11.43 38.00 -36.99
CA GLN A 146 -12.00 37.37 -38.17
C GLN A 146 -11.43 37.95 -39.49
N LYS A 147 -11.03 37.09 -40.44
CA LYS A 147 -11.17 37.34 -41.89
C LYS A 147 -10.91 36.07 -42.72
N ALA A 148 -11.97 35.52 -43.33
CA ALA A 148 -12.01 34.94 -44.69
C ALA A 148 -13.24 34.03 -44.87
N LEU A 149 -14.33 34.61 -45.33
CA LEU A 149 -15.42 33.93 -46.03
C LEU A 149 -15.37 34.39 -47.50
N ALA A 150 -15.72 33.46 -48.41
CA ALA A 150 -15.98 33.63 -49.85
C ALA A 150 -14.82 33.39 -50.85
N SER A 151 -14.69 32.13 -51.32
CA SER A 151 -14.78 31.85 -52.77
C SER A 151 -14.99 30.34 -53.03
N LYS A 152 -15.97 30.05 -53.90
CA LYS A 152 -16.26 28.78 -54.62
C LYS A 152 -17.15 27.73 -53.94
N VAL A 153 -18.46 27.92 -54.11
CA VAL A 153 -19.41 26.82 -54.38
C VAL A 153 -19.81 26.92 -55.86
N SER A 154 -19.51 25.89 -56.66
CA SER A 154 -20.22 25.61 -57.93
C SER A 154 -19.93 24.19 -58.46
N ALA A 155 -20.85 23.27 -58.13
CA ALA A 155 -21.49 22.24 -58.96
C ALA A 155 -20.70 21.23 -59.81
N LYS A 156 -20.87 19.94 -59.47
CA LYS A 156 -21.28 18.76 -60.31
C LYS A 156 -21.01 17.48 -59.49
N LYS A 157 -21.82 16.41 -59.37
CA LYS A 157 -23.15 15.97 -59.85
C LYS A 157 -23.39 14.58 -59.17
N ILE A 158 -24.58 14.26 -58.64
CA ILE A 158 -24.97 12.89 -58.20
C ILE A 158 -25.88 12.28 -59.29
N PRO A 159 -25.91 10.94 -59.52
CA PRO A 159 -27.02 10.07 -59.02
C PRO A 159 -26.56 8.64 -58.62
N ALA A 160 -26.91 8.09 -57.45
CA ALA A 160 -28.11 7.30 -57.09
C ALA A 160 -28.26 5.89 -57.75
N LYS A 161 -28.22 4.82 -56.93
CA LYS A 161 -29.10 3.64 -57.02
C LYS A 161 -29.25 2.90 -55.66
N LYS A 162 -30.51 2.79 -55.23
CA LYS A 162 -31.18 1.92 -54.21
C LYS A 162 -31.05 0.42 -54.58
N ALA A 163 -31.39 -0.62 -53.80
CA ALA A 163 -31.95 -0.89 -52.46
C ALA A 163 -31.66 -2.41 -52.16
N GLU A 164 -31.57 -2.90 -50.93
CA GLU A 164 -32.58 -3.64 -50.10
C GLU A 164 -31.70 -4.43 -49.08
N GLY A 165 -31.97 -4.68 -47.79
CA GLY A 165 -33.19 -4.84 -47.03
C GLY A 165 -33.23 -6.27 -46.45
N GLN A 166 -32.99 -6.45 -45.13
CA GLN A 166 -33.65 -7.40 -44.18
C GLN A 166 -32.75 -8.10 -43.12
N LYS A 167 -33.17 -7.92 -41.86
CA LYS A 167 -33.21 -8.83 -40.67
C LYS A 167 -31.97 -9.62 -40.18
N ALA A 168 -31.58 -9.36 -38.92
CA ALA A 168 -31.15 -10.37 -37.95
C ALA A 168 -32.40 -11.11 -37.38
N PRO A 169 -32.34 -12.31 -36.71
CA PRO A 169 -31.23 -12.92 -35.96
C PRO A 169 -31.10 -14.48 -36.03
N ALA A 170 -29.98 -15.07 -35.55
CA ALA A 170 -29.92 -16.20 -34.59
C ALA A 170 -28.56 -16.95 -34.55
N LYS A 171 -27.94 -16.91 -33.36
CA LYS A 171 -27.20 -17.96 -32.63
C LYS A 171 -26.35 -19.00 -33.40
N LYS A 172 -25.02 -18.89 -33.23
CA LYS A 172 -24.12 -19.98 -32.77
C LYS A 172 -22.78 -19.38 -32.32
N GLY A 173 -22.47 -19.47 -31.02
CA GLY A 173 -21.22 -18.99 -30.45
C GLY A 173 -20.04 -19.94 -30.75
N PRO A 174 -18.79 -19.43 -30.82
CA PRO A 174 -17.62 -20.28 -30.95
C PRO A 174 -17.20 -20.87 -29.60
N ALA A 175 -17.05 -22.20 -29.58
CA ALA A 175 -16.63 -23.02 -28.46
C ALA A 175 -15.21 -22.69 -27.99
N GLN A 176 -15.08 -22.46 -26.68
CA GLN A 176 -13.81 -22.42 -25.96
C GLN A 176 -13.37 -23.85 -25.60
N LYS A 177 -12.17 -24.24 -26.03
CA LYS A 177 -11.45 -25.43 -25.54
C LYS A 177 -11.02 -25.16 -24.09
N GLY A 178 -11.63 -25.87 -23.14
CA GLY A 178 -11.21 -25.91 -21.74
C GLY A 178 -10.14 -27.00 -21.49
N PRO A 179 -9.23 -26.81 -20.51
CA PRO A 179 -8.24 -27.81 -20.13
C PRO A 179 -8.84 -28.96 -19.30
N ALA A 180 -8.38 -30.17 -19.59
CA ALA A 180 -8.80 -31.43 -18.98
C ALA A 180 -8.52 -31.50 -17.47
N GLN A 181 -9.55 -31.83 -16.69
CA GLN A 181 -9.45 -32.23 -15.28
C GLN A 181 -9.06 -33.71 -15.21
N LYS A 182 -7.89 -34.00 -14.62
CA LYS A 182 -7.54 -35.35 -14.13
C LYS A 182 -7.99 -35.44 -12.67
N GLY A 183 -8.91 -36.38 -12.39
CA GLY A 183 -9.31 -36.76 -11.04
C GLY A 183 -8.21 -37.53 -10.28
N PRO A 184 -8.32 -37.65 -8.95
CA PRO A 184 -7.26 -38.19 -8.09
C PRO A 184 -7.20 -39.73 -8.16
N ALA A 185 -6.01 -40.25 -8.44
CA ALA A 185 -5.69 -41.66 -8.30
C ALA A 185 -5.34 -41.96 -6.83
N GLN A 186 -6.14 -42.84 -6.21
CA GLN A 186 -5.84 -43.46 -4.92
C GLN A 186 -4.62 -44.39 -5.09
N LYS A 187 -3.57 -44.19 -4.30
CA LYS A 187 -2.48 -45.17 -4.12
C LYS A 187 -2.39 -45.58 -2.66
N ALA A 188 -2.27 -46.88 -2.51
CA ALA A 188 -2.39 -47.67 -1.30
C ALA A 188 -1.36 -47.34 -0.20
N ALA A 189 -1.81 -47.58 1.03
CA ALA A 189 -1.00 -47.57 2.24
C ALA A 189 0.06 -48.70 2.20
N ALA A 190 1.30 -48.35 2.56
CA ALA A 190 2.35 -49.30 2.89
C ALA A 190 2.30 -49.65 4.40
N PRO A 191 2.52 -50.91 4.79
CA PRO A 191 2.36 -51.35 6.18
C PRO A 191 3.52 -50.92 7.09
N LYS A 192 3.18 -50.65 8.35
CA LYS A 192 4.09 -50.35 9.46
C LYS A 192 5.06 -51.50 9.72
N ALA A 193 6.35 -51.20 9.79
CA ALA A 193 7.36 -52.08 10.38
C ALA A 193 7.42 -51.84 11.90
N LYS A 194 7.35 -52.94 12.67
CA LYS A 194 7.69 -53.00 14.09
C LYS A 194 9.21 -53.11 14.24
N LYS A 195 9.82 -52.20 15.00
CA LYS A 195 10.77 -52.48 16.08
C LYS A 195 10.99 -51.21 16.88
#